data_AF-A0A949GQV4-F1
#
_entry.id   AF-A0A949GQV4-F1
#
_cell.length_a   1.000
_cell.length_b   1.000
_cell.length_c   1.000
_cell.angle_alpha   90.00
_cell.angle_beta   90.00
_cell.angle_gamma   90.00
#
_symmetry.space_group_name_H-M   'P 1'
#
loop_
_entity.id
_entity.type
_entity.pdbx_description
1 polymer ?
#
loop_
_entity_poly.entity_id
_entity_poly.type
_entity_poly.pdbx_seq_one_letter_code
_entity_poly.pdbx_strand_id
1 'polypeptide(L)'
;MIAALAGVGAGLALGGAYVAAPYAGVSLTPASVMVAAAVVVFGSSITLLTFGALGKQEKKKEIAARRISDLGRDDFAHFPTSGARIVLRPDSVIEELDVVRNPSSYTKKDVFVTIKKSSGKSVFNPVLIKNLFGALKNFENFLHILLVNEHDEYIGYIPAAYARMRLVGPGAETLIVKYIIDVLATPREKSIDLREINGLSIDEKIFDSDTVASALKKTSEGLFRGFTVFKDKRNRKPIGVIYEGDLIKANMKIGD
;
A
#
# COMPACT_ATOMS: atom_id res chain seq x y z
N MET A 1 5.49 -23.48 23.61
CA MET A 1 6.74 -23.00 24.24
C MET A 1 7.29 -24.04 25.23
N ILE A 2 6.51 -24.44 26.25
CA ILE A 2 6.93 -25.45 27.26
C ILE A 2 7.25 -26.81 26.62
N ALA A 3 6.47 -27.29 25.65
CA ALA A 3 6.72 -28.58 25.01
C ALA A 3 8.00 -28.64 24.13
N ALA A 4 8.35 -27.53 23.47
CA ALA A 4 9.55 -27.45 22.64
C ALA A 4 10.82 -27.32 23.51
N LEU A 5 10.77 -26.51 24.57
CA LEU A 5 11.84 -26.43 25.56
C LEU A 5 12.01 -27.74 26.34
N ALA A 6 10.92 -28.45 26.63
CA ALA A 6 10.97 -29.77 27.25
C ALA A 6 11.58 -30.83 26.32
N GLY A 7 11.27 -30.80 25.02
CA GLY A 7 11.86 -31.71 24.03
C GLY A 7 13.37 -31.49 23.84
N VAL A 8 13.80 -30.23 23.75
CA VAL A 8 15.22 -29.87 23.64
C VAL A 8 15.97 -30.15 24.94
N GLY A 9 15.37 -29.83 26.09
CA GLY A 9 15.93 -30.11 27.42
C GLY A 9 16.07 -31.61 27.69
N ALA A 10 15.07 -32.42 27.32
CA ALA A 10 15.14 -33.88 27.41
C ALA A 10 16.18 -34.46 26.46
N GLY A 11 16.29 -33.95 25.22
CA GLY A 11 17.30 -34.38 24.25
C GLY A 11 18.74 -34.09 24.70
N LEU A 12 18.98 -32.90 25.24
CA LEU A 12 20.29 -32.51 25.79
C LEU A 12 20.63 -33.26 27.08
N ALA A 13 19.66 -33.49 27.96
CA ALA A 13 19.85 -34.26 29.20
C ALA A 13 20.16 -35.74 28.90
N LEU A 14 19.46 -36.34 27.93
CA LEU A 14 19.71 -37.72 27.50
C LEU A 14 21.04 -37.85 26.76
N GLY A 15 21.38 -36.89 25.87
CA GLY A 15 22.68 -36.85 25.20
C GLY A 15 23.85 -36.65 26.17
N GLY A 16 23.69 -35.77 27.16
CA GLY A 16 24.68 -35.53 28.22
C GLY A 16 24.87 -36.74 29.14
N ALA A 17 23.78 -37.37 29.58
CA ALA A 17 23.82 -38.60 30.36
C ALA A 17 24.47 -39.76 29.58
N TYR A 18 24.27 -39.80 28.26
CA TYR A 18 24.86 -40.80 27.37
C TYR A 18 26.38 -40.65 27.20
N VAL A 19 26.87 -39.41 27.04
CA VAL A 19 28.31 -39.11 26.97
C VAL A 19 29.02 -39.34 28.31
N ALA A 20 28.30 -39.19 29.43
CA ALA A 20 28.83 -39.44 30.78
C ALA A 20 28.80 -40.93 31.19
N ALA A 21 27.96 -41.76 30.57
CA ALA A 21 27.79 -43.18 30.91
C ALA A 21 29.08 -44.03 30.84
N PRO A 22 30.01 -43.85 29.88
CA PRO A 22 31.28 -44.57 29.84
C PRO A 22 32.21 -44.20 31.01
N TYR A 23 32.17 -42.93 31.45
CA TYR A 23 32.95 -42.45 32.60
C TYR A 23 32.45 -43.03 33.94
N ALA A 24 31.24 -43.61 33.96
CA ALA A 24 30.67 -44.34 35.09
C ALA A 24 30.77 -45.88 34.92
N GLY A 25 31.48 -46.39 33.91
CA GLY A 25 31.71 -47.82 33.70
C GLY A 25 30.56 -48.57 33.01
N VAL A 26 29.61 -47.86 32.39
CA VAL A 26 28.46 -48.47 31.70
C VAL A 26 28.81 -48.76 30.23
N SER A 27 28.68 -50.03 29.84
CA SER A 27 28.92 -50.50 28.46
C SER A 27 27.78 -50.07 27.53
N LEU A 28 28.08 -49.20 26.57
CA LEU A 28 27.10 -48.72 25.59
C LEU A 28 26.97 -49.70 24.43
N THR A 29 25.75 -50.19 24.18
CA THR A 29 25.47 -51.06 23.03
C THR A 29 25.31 -50.23 21.74
N PRO A 30 25.66 -50.75 20.55
CA PRO A 30 25.50 -50.01 19.29
C PRO A 30 24.09 -49.46 19.03
N ALA A 31 23.06 -50.20 19.46
CA ALA A 31 21.67 -49.75 19.39
C ALA A 31 21.41 -48.49 20.22
N SER A 32 22.02 -48.37 21.39
CA SER A 32 21.90 -47.19 22.24
C SER A 32 22.57 -45.94 21.62
N VAL A 33 23.66 -46.14 20.87
CA VAL A 33 24.37 -45.05 20.15
C VAL A 33 23.49 -44.53 19.03
N MET A 34 22.85 -45.43 18.27
CA MET A 34 21.95 -45.06 17.18
C MET A 34 20.72 -44.31 17.69
N VAL A 35 20.13 -44.73 18.82
CA VAL A 35 18.98 -44.03 19.43
C VAL A 35 19.39 -42.63 19.92
N ALA A 36 20.52 -42.49 20.59
CA ALA A 36 21.02 -41.19 21.03
C ALA A 36 21.30 -40.25 19.86
N ALA A 37 21.96 -40.74 18.80
CA ALA A 37 22.21 -39.98 17.58
C ALA A 37 20.91 -39.55 16.89
N ALA A 38 19.93 -40.45 16.79
CA ALA A 38 18.62 -40.13 16.24
C ALA A 38 17.91 -39.02 17.04
N VAL A 39 17.91 -39.11 18.38
CA VAL A 39 17.30 -38.09 19.25
C VAL A 39 17.96 -36.73 19.06
N VAL A 40 19.30 -36.67 18.96
CA VAL A 40 20.03 -35.41 18.72
C VAL A 40 19.72 -34.85 17.33
N VAL A 41 19.70 -35.67 16.28
CA VAL A 41 19.41 -35.24 14.91
C VAL A 41 17.96 -34.75 14.76
N PHE A 42 16.99 -35.51 15.25
CA PHE A 42 15.58 -35.11 15.24
C PHE A 42 15.33 -33.87 16.12
N GLY A 43 15.93 -33.81 17.31
CA GLY A 43 15.84 -32.65 18.21
C GLY A 43 16.42 -31.38 17.57
N SER A 44 17.57 -31.48 16.92
CA SER A 44 18.21 -30.37 16.21
C SER A 44 17.35 -29.88 15.03
N SER A 45 16.76 -30.80 14.28
CA SER A 45 15.90 -30.48 13.12
C SER A 45 14.61 -29.77 13.55
N ILE A 46 13.95 -30.25 14.60
CA ILE A 46 12.77 -29.62 15.19
C ILE A 46 13.12 -28.24 15.75
N THR A 47 14.29 -28.10 16.39
CA THR A 47 14.77 -26.82 16.91
C THR A 47 14.97 -25.81 15.78
N LEU A 48 15.60 -26.21 14.67
CA LEU A 48 15.84 -25.34 13.52
C LEU A 48 14.53 -24.89 12.86
N LEU A 49 13.57 -25.81 12.71
CA LEU A 49 12.23 -25.48 12.21
C LEU A 49 11.46 -24.56 13.17
N THR A 50 11.58 -24.79 14.48
CA THR A 50 10.87 -24.01 15.51
C THR A 50 11.47 -22.62 15.65
N PHE A 51 12.80 -22.48 15.66
CA PHE A 51 13.48 -21.17 15.63
C PHE A 51 13.19 -20.41 14.35
N GLY A 52 13.23 -21.08 13.19
CA GLY A 52 12.87 -20.47 11.90
C GLY A 52 11.40 -20.01 11.86
N ALA A 53 10.48 -20.78 12.43
CA ALA A 53 9.07 -20.42 12.51
C ALA A 53 8.80 -19.27 13.51
N LEU A 54 9.46 -19.29 14.67
CA LEU A 54 9.34 -18.24 15.69
C LEU A 54 9.93 -16.91 15.21
N GLY A 55 11.13 -16.92 14.62
CA GLY A 55 11.74 -15.72 14.07
C GLY A 55 10.91 -15.10 12.94
N LYS A 56 10.29 -15.93 12.09
CA LYS A 56 9.33 -15.46 11.06
C LYS A 56 8.04 -14.89 11.67
N GLN A 57 7.56 -15.44 12.79
CA GLN A 57 6.37 -14.92 13.48
C GLN A 57 6.64 -13.60 14.20
N GLU A 58 7.80 -13.43 14.83
CA GLU A 58 8.16 -12.19 15.53
C GLU A 58 8.34 -11.04 14.54
N LYS A 59 9.08 -11.25 13.43
CA LYS A 59 9.20 -10.26 12.35
C LYS A 59 7.85 -9.87 11.76
N LYS A 60 6.95 -10.84 11.51
CA LYS A 60 5.58 -10.55 11.03
C LYS A 60 4.76 -9.73 12.03
N LYS A 61 4.90 -9.97 13.34
CA LYS A 61 4.20 -9.21 14.38
C LYS A 61 4.74 -7.78 14.51
N GLU A 62 6.04 -7.59 14.35
CA GLU A 62 6.68 -6.27 14.42
C GLU A 62 6.25 -5.37 13.25
N ILE A 63 6.17 -5.91 12.03
CA ILE A 63 5.76 -5.17 10.84
C ILE A 63 4.25 -4.88 10.84
N ALA A 64 3.44 -5.84 11.29
CA ALA A 64 2.02 -5.65 11.54
C ALA A 64 1.75 -4.47 12.50
N ALA A 65 2.65 -4.22 13.44
CA ALA A 65 2.56 -3.12 14.40
C ALA A 65 3.16 -1.80 13.90
N ARG A 66 3.92 -1.78 12.79
CA ARG A 66 4.48 -0.56 12.22
C ARG A 66 3.38 0.38 11.74
N ARG A 67 3.62 1.68 11.92
CA ARG A 67 2.74 2.72 11.39
C ARG A 67 2.99 2.90 9.90
N ILE A 68 1.98 3.36 9.18
CA ILE A 68 2.10 3.71 7.76
C ILE A 68 3.11 4.86 7.57
N SER A 69 3.24 5.77 8.54
CA SER A 69 4.26 6.82 8.57
C SER A 69 5.70 6.30 8.52
N ASP A 70 5.92 5.07 8.98
CA ASP A 70 7.24 4.48 9.12
C ASP A 70 7.64 3.64 7.89
N LEU A 71 6.72 3.56 6.90
CA LEU A 71 7.01 2.97 5.59
C LEU A 71 7.86 3.93 4.76
N GLY A 72 8.82 3.38 4.02
CA GLY A 72 9.71 4.17 3.18
C GLY A 72 8.96 4.81 2.00
N ARG A 73 9.61 5.78 1.34
CA ARG A 73 9.07 6.39 0.10
C ARG A 73 8.83 5.37 -1.01
N ASP A 74 9.58 4.28 -1.01
CA ASP A 74 9.51 3.22 -2.01
C ASP A 74 8.44 2.16 -1.70
N ASP A 75 7.78 2.27 -0.55
CA ASP A 75 6.80 1.29 -0.09
C ASP A 75 5.36 1.69 -0.44
N PHE A 76 5.10 2.93 -0.85
CA PHE A 76 3.80 3.36 -1.41
C PHE A 76 3.91 4.65 -2.23
N ALA A 77 2.92 4.91 -3.09
CA ALA A 77 2.95 6.03 -4.02
C ALA A 77 2.67 7.36 -3.30
N HIS A 78 3.69 8.21 -3.15
CA HIS A 78 3.57 9.49 -2.48
C HIS A 78 3.04 10.57 -3.43
N PHE A 79 2.16 11.43 -2.91
CA PHE A 79 1.83 12.67 -3.60
C PHE A 79 3.03 13.63 -3.52
N PRO A 80 3.45 14.22 -4.65
CA PRO A 80 4.63 15.05 -4.68
C PRO A 80 4.45 16.27 -3.77
N THR A 81 5.43 16.45 -2.87
CA THR A 81 5.53 17.64 -2.00
C THR A 81 6.16 18.82 -2.74
N SER A 82 6.91 18.54 -3.80
CA SER A 82 7.54 19.48 -4.73
C SER A 82 7.22 19.06 -6.16
N GLY A 83 6.79 19.99 -7.01
CA GLY A 83 6.42 19.67 -8.40
C GLY A 83 5.40 20.63 -8.98
N ALA A 84 4.81 20.26 -10.11
CA ALA A 84 3.74 21.00 -10.76
C ALA A 84 2.40 20.58 -10.17
N ARG A 85 1.81 21.44 -9.34
CA ARG A 85 0.45 21.22 -8.82
C ARG A 85 -0.54 21.97 -9.69
N ILE A 86 -1.34 21.24 -10.46
CA ILE A 86 -2.41 21.79 -11.28
C ILE A 86 -3.69 21.70 -10.47
N VAL A 87 -4.31 22.83 -10.16
CA VAL A 87 -5.63 22.87 -9.51
C VAL A 87 -6.64 23.30 -10.57
N LEU A 88 -7.56 22.40 -10.92
CA LEU A 88 -8.60 22.64 -11.90
C LEU A 88 -9.94 22.90 -11.20
N ARG A 89 -10.61 23.97 -11.60
CA ARG A 89 -11.99 24.30 -11.23
C ARG A 89 -12.85 24.38 -12.50
N PRO A 90 -14.19 24.27 -12.41
CA PRO A 90 -15.07 24.31 -13.59
C PRO A 90 -14.90 25.55 -14.48
N ASP A 91 -14.50 26.67 -13.89
CA ASP A 91 -14.25 27.97 -14.51
C ASP A 91 -12.81 28.16 -15.00
N SER A 92 -11.93 27.18 -14.81
CA SER A 92 -10.53 27.29 -15.24
C SER A 92 -10.39 27.23 -16.77
N VAL A 93 -9.62 28.17 -17.32
CA VAL A 93 -9.26 28.18 -18.74
C VAL A 93 -8.00 27.33 -18.93
N ILE A 94 -8.13 26.20 -19.63
CA ILE A 94 -7.08 25.18 -19.69
C ILE A 94 -5.88 25.65 -20.53
N GLU A 95 -6.15 26.41 -21.57
CA GLU A 95 -5.17 27.02 -22.45
C GLU A 95 -4.29 28.05 -21.74
N GLU A 96 -4.71 28.52 -20.55
CA GLU A 96 -3.96 29.46 -19.73
C GLU A 96 -3.08 28.79 -18.67
N LEU A 97 -3.24 27.48 -18.47
CA LEU A 97 -2.42 26.75 -17.51
C LEU A 97 -0.96 26.72 -17.98
N ASP A 98 -0.03 27.11 -17.10
CA ASP A 98 1.41 27.15 -17.40
C ASP A 98 1.94 25.82 -17.92
N VAL A 99 1.38 24.71 -17.42
CA VAL A 99 1.74 23.36 -17.84
C VAL A 99 1.39 23.08 -19.31
N VAL A 100 0.35 23.74 -19.84
CA VAL A 100 -0.10 23.63 -21.23
C VAL A 100 0.65 24.61 -22.10
N ARG A 101 0.89 25.84 -21.61
CA ARG A 101 1.63 26.88 -22.35
C ARG A 101 3.12 26.58 -22.50
N ASN A 102 3.74 26.06 -21.44
CA ASN A 102 5.19 25.85 -21.37
C ASN A 102 5.54 24.40 -20.97
N PRO A 103 5.10 23.39 -21.75
CA PRO A 103 5.21 21.97 -21.37
C PRO A 103 6.66 21.52 -21.13
N SER A 104 7.63 22.11 -21.85
CA SER A 104 9.07 21.85 -21.70
C SER A 104 9.62 22.16 -20.30
N SER A 105 8.98 23.08 -19.56
CA SER A 105 9.39 23.44 -18.19
C SER A 105 8.95 22.42 -17.14
N TYR A 106 8.11 21.46 -17.54
CA TYR A 106 7.45 20.49 -16.66
C TYR A 106 7.75 19.03 -17.01
N THR A 107 8.44 18.76 -18.12
CA THR A 107 8.78 17.40 -18.56
C THR A 107 9.54 16.57 -17.51
N LYS A 108 10.36 17.21 -16.66
CA LYS A 108 11.10 16.53 -15.58
C LYS A 108 10.46 16.67 -14.20
N LYS A 109 9.33 17.38 -14.07
CA LYS A 109 8.68 17.65 -12.77
C LYS A 109 7.55 16.68 -12.54
N ASP A 110 7.38 16.25 -11.30
CA ASP A 110 6.21 15.48 -10.90
C ASP A 110 4.96 16.36 -11.01
N VAL A 111 4.00 15.90 -11.81
CA VAL A 111 2.74 16.59 -12.07
C VAL A 111 1.62 15.91 -11.29
N PHE A 112 0.97 16.71 -10.46
CA PHE A 112 -0.18 16.31 -9.66
C PHE A 112 -1.38 17.19 -9.99
N VAL A 113 -2.52 16.56 -10.33
CA VAL A 113 -3.75 17.26 -10.69
C VAL A 113 -4.74 17.15 -9.55
N THR A 114 -5.26 18.29 -9.09
CA THR A 114 -6.38 18.37 -8.16
C THR A 114 -7.58 18.93 -8.90
N ILE A 115 -8.65 18.15 -9.06
CA ILE A 115 -9.91 18.60 -9.63
C ILE A 115 -10.86 18.94 -8.47
N LYS A 116 -11.23 20.21 -8.40
CA LYS A 116 -11.99 20.78 -7.28
C LYS A 116 -13.42 21.08 -7.71
N LYS A 117 -14.39 20.61 -6.92
CA LYS A 117 -15.80 21.00 -7.05
C LYS A 117 -15.94 22.52 -6.93
N SER A 118 -16.75 23.14 -7.79
CA SER A 118 -17.10 24.56 -7.67
C SER A 118 -18.08 24.78 -6.53
N SER A 119 -18.00 25.95 -5.89
CA SER A 119 -18.97 26.41 -4.88
C SER A 119 -20.26 26.96 -5.42
N GLY A 120 -20.36 27.11 -6.74
CA GLY A 120 -21.59 27.43 -7.42
C GLY A 120 -22.23 26.22 -8.08
N LYS A 121 -23.21 26.49 -8.95
CA LYS A 121 -23.82 25.49 -9.82
C LYS A 121 -22.96 25.14 -11.04
N SER A 122 -21.73 25.65 -11.11
CA SER A 122 -20.84 25.45 -12.27
C SER A 122 -20.39 23.99 -12.34
N VAL A 123 -20.67 23.36 -13.47
CA VAL A 123 -20.27 21.98 -13.77
C VAL A 123 -19.09 22.01 -14.74
N PHE A 124 -18.19 21.04 -14.60
CA PHE A 124 -17.10 20.88 -15.55
C PHE A 124 -17.62 20.59 -16.95
N ASN A 125 -17.03 21.21 -17.96
CA ASN A 125 -17.18 20.77 -19.34
C ASN A 125 -16.30 19.52 -19.56
N PRO A 126 -16.85 18.35 -19.92
CA PRO A 126 -16.08 17.13 -20.14
C PRO A 126 -15.00 17.28 -21.22
N VAL A 127 -15.27 18.09 -22.26
CA VAL A 127 -14.35 18.34 -23.37
C VAL A 127 -13.11 19.09 -22.88
N LEU A 128 -13.28 20.05 -21.98
CA LEU A 128 -12.18 20.78 -21.37
C LEU A 128 -11.28 19.81 -20.58
N ILE A 129 -11.85 19.01 -19.68
CA ILE A 129 -11.08 18.01 -18.91
C ILE A 129 -10.32 17.05 -19.83
N LYS A 130 -10.96 16.61 -20.93
CA LYS A 130 -10.32 15.76 -21.95
C LYS A 130 -9.12 16.46 -22.59
N ASN A 131 -9.23 17.75 -22.92
CA ASN A 131 -8.11 18.53 -23.47
C ASN A 131 -6.95 18.64 -22.48
N LEU A 132 -7.23 18.86 -21.18
CA LEU A 132 -6.19 18.84 -20.15
C LEU A 132 -5.47 17.48 -20.14
N PHE A 133 -6.20 16.37 -20.05
CA PHE A 133 -5.56 15.05 -20.04
C PHE A 133 -4.85 14.74 -21.36
N GLY A 134 -5.33 15.26 -22.48
CA GLY A 134 -4.63 15.20 -23.76
C GLY A 134 -3.26 15.88 -23.71
N ALA A 135 -3.19 17.07 -23.12
CA ALA A 135 -1.93 17.79 -22.94
C ALA A 135 -0.99 17.07 -21.96
N LEU A 136 -1.52 16.52 -20.86
CA LEU A 136 -0.73 15.84 -19.83
C LEU A 136 -0.30 14.41 -20.19
N LYS A 137 -0.92 13.78 -21.21
CA LYS A 137 -0.74 12.36 -21.52
C LYS A 137 0.72 11.97 -21.74
N ASN A 138 1.49 12.86 -22.37
CA ASN A 138 2.87 12.61 -22.77
C ASN A 138 3.90 12.97 -21.69
N PHE A 139 3.47 13.52 -20.55
CA PHE A 139 4.39 13.77 -19.45
C PHE A 139 4.67 12.48 -18.70
N GLU A 140 5.93 12.07 -18.69
CA GLU A 140 6.41 10.86 -18.01
C GLU A 140 6.04 10.87 -16.51
N ASN A 141 6.16 12.03 -15.87
CA ASN A 141 5.93 12.22 -14.44
C ASN A 141 4.53 12.77 -14.08
N PHE A 142 3.51 12.51 -14.90
CA PHE A 142 2.11 12.71 -14.50
C PHE A 142 1.63 11.56 -13.61
N LEU A 143 1.59 11.80 -12.30
CA LEU A 143 1.50 10.72 -11.32
C LEU A 143 0.08 10.42 -10.83
N HIS A 144 -0.67 11.46 -10.46
CA HIS A 144 -1.90 11.27 -9.67
C HIS A 144 -2.96 12.36 -9.96
N ILE A 145 -4.24 11.96 -9.88
CA ILE A 145 -5.38 12.87 -9.92
C ILE A 145 -6.18 12.72 -8.63
N LEU A 146 -6.44 13.85 -7.97
CA LEU A 146 -7.23 13.93 -6.75
C LEU A 146 -8.52 14.70 -7.01
N LEU A 147 -9.64 14.13 -6.57
CA LEU A 147 -10.94 14.80 -6.54
C LEU A 147 -11.18 15.36 -5.14
N VAL A 148 -11.48 16.65 -5.06
CA VAL A 148 -11.75 17.33 -3.79
C VAL A 148 -13.00 18.19 -3.84
N ASN A 149 -13.65 18.36 -2.69
CA ASN A 149 -14.77 19.28 -2.57
C ASN A 149 -14.28 20.74 -2.50
N GLU A 150 -15.24 21.65 -2.36
CA GLU A 150 -15.02 23.09 -2.28
C GLU A 150 -14.16 23.53 -1.09
N HIS A 151 -14.17 22.71 -0.03
CA HIS A 151 -13.37 22.88 1.18
C HIS A 151 -12.05 22.10 1.14
N ASP A 152 -11.61 21.62 -0.03
CA ASP A 152 -10.39 20.79 -0.18
C ASP A 152 -10.43 19.46 0.59
N GLU A 153 -11.62 18.98 0.94
CA GLU A 153 -11.77 17.64 1.51
C GLU A 153 -11.74 16.60 0.41
N TYR A 154 -11.07 15.49 0.69
CA TYR A 154 -10.95 14.39 -0.25
C TYR A 154 -12.32 13.78 -0.58
N ILE A 155 -12.58 13.65 -1.89
CA ILE A 155 -13.72 12.94 -2.47
C ILE A 155 -13.28 11.61 -3.07
N GLY A 156 -12.16 11.58 -3.80
CA GLY A 156 -11.75 10.38 -4.52
C GLY A 156 -10.41 10.53 -5.21
N TYR A 157 -9.89 9.42 -5.71
CA TYR A 157 -8.61 9.35 -6.39
C TYR A 157 -8.74 8.58 -7.71
N ILE A 158 -8.10 9.11 -8.77
CA ILE A 158 -8.03 8.48 -10.08
C ILE A 158 -6.55 8.22 -10.42
N PRO A 159 -6.17 6.99 -10.81
CA PRO A 159 -4.82 6.69 -11.25
C PRO A 159 -4.47 7.43 -12.54
N ALA A 160 -3.30 8.06 -12.61
CA ALA A 160 -2.89 8.76 -13.83
C ALA A 160 -2.76 7.82 -15.04
N ALA A 161 -2.35 6.56 -14.82
CA ALA A 161 -2.31 5.54 -15.88
C ALA A 161 -3.67 5.38 -16.56
N TYR A 162 -4.76 5.34 -15.79
CA TYR A 162 -6.11 5.27 -16.34
C TYR A 162 -6.46 6.53 -17.13
N ALA A 163 -6.16 7.71 -16.58
CA ALA A 163 -6.42 8.98 -17.26
C ALA A 163 -5.70 9.10 -18.60
N ARG A 164 -4.42 8.74 -18.66
CA ARG A 164 -3.61 8.74 -19.88
C ARG A 164 -4.17 7.82 -20.97
N MET A 165 -4.71 6.67 -20.58
CA MET A 165 -5.20 5.66 -21.51
C MET A 165 -6.64 5.88 -21.95
N ARG A 166 -7.52 6.29 -21.03
CA ARG A 166 -8.98 6.25 -21.22
C ARG A 166 -9.66 7.62 -21.24
N LEU A 167 -9.08 8.64 -20.61
CA LEU A 167 -9.69 9.97 -20.52
C LEU A 167 -9.23 10.95 -21.61
N VAL A 168 -8.58 10.45 -22.66
CA VAL A 168 -8.10 11.24 -23.82
C VAL A 168 -8.74 10.80 -25.14
N GLY A 169 -9.05 9.51 -25.27
CA GLY A 169 -9.50 8.91 -26.53
C GLY A 169 -10.98 9.12 -26.88
N PRO A 170 -11.48 8.43 -27.92
CA PRO A 170 -12.89 8.37 -28.23
C PRO A 170 -13.70 7.85 -27.04
N GLY A 171 -14.84 8.50 -26.73
CA GLY A 171 -15.68 8.14 -25.57
C GLY A 171 -15.15 8.63 -24.21
N ALA A 172 -14.01 9.35 -24.17
CA ALA A 172 -13.46 9.90 -22.93
C ALA A 172 -14.44 10.82 -22.19
N GLU A 173 -15.25 11.60 -22.91
CA GLU A 173 -16.22 12.52 -22.31
C GLU A 173 -17.24 11.79 -21.44
N THR A 174 -17.75 10.64 -21.87
CA THR A 174 -18.66 9.79 -21.08
C THR A 174 -17.98 9.26 -19.82
N LEU A 175 -16.71 8.85 -19.92
CA LEU A 175 -15.93 8.37 -18.78
C LEU A 175 -15.60 9.51 -17.79
N ILE A 176 -15.33 10.72 -18.30
CA ILE A 176 -15.12 11.92 -17.50
C ILE A 176 -16.41 12.27 -16.75
N VAL A 177 -17.57 12.19 -17.40
CA VAL A 177 -18.86 12.38 -16.74
C VAL A 177 -19.00 11.37 -15.59
N LYS A 178 -18.87 10.07 -15.89
CA LYS A 178 -19.05 9.00 -14.91
C LYS A 178 -18.07 9.10 -13.72
N TYR A 179 -16.78 9.24 -13.97
CA TYR A 179 -15.74 9.09 -12.94
C TYR A 179 -15.26 10.40 -12.32
N ILE A 180 -15.59 11.56 -12.90
CA ILE A 180 -15.19 12.87 -12.36
C ILE A 180 -16.42 13.68 -12.02
N ILE A 181 -17.30 13.96 -13.00
CA ILE A 181 -18.39 14.92 -12.81
C ILE A 181 -19.45 14.37 -11.86
N ASP A 182 -19.93 13.15 -12.10
CA ASP A 182 -20.93 12.50 -11.26
C ASP A 182 -20.38 12.26 -9.85
N VAL A 183 -19.09 11.88 -9.75
CA VAL A 183 -18.39 11.71 -8.48
C VAL A 183 -18.32 13.02 -7.68
N LEU A 184 -18.04 14.16 -8.32
CA LEU A 184 -18.04 15.46 -7.66
C LEU A 184 -19.46 15.93 -7.31
N ALA A 185 -20.46 15.56 -8.12
CA ALA A 185 -21.86 15.91 -7.89
C ALA A 185 -22.43 15.19 -6.66
N THR A 186 -22.32 13.85 -6.62
CA THR A 186 -22.81 12.98 -5.52
C THR A 186 -21.71 12.08 -4.95
N PRO A 187 -20.73 12.65 -4.20
CA PRO A 187 -19.54 11.92 -3.72
C PRO A 187 -19.79 10.61 -3.00
N ARG A 188 -20.79 10.56 -2.11
CA ARG A 188 -21.06 9.36 -1.29
C ARG A 188 -21.57 8.19 -2.12
N GLU A 189 -22.35 8.47 -3.16
CA GLU A 189 -22.98 7.44 -3.98
C GLU A 189 -22.08 7.02 -5.13
N LYS A 190 -21.43 8.00 -5.79
CA LYS A 190 -20.71 7.77 -7.05
C LYS A 190 -19.23 7.50 -6.89
N SER A 191 -18.60 7.88 -5.78
CA SER A 191 -17.16 7.61 -5.61
C SER A 191 -16.81 6.13 -5.55
N ILE A 192 -17.78 5.24 -5.26
CA ILE A 192 -17.58 3.79 -5.29
C ILE A 192 -17.25 3.28 -6.70
N ASP A 193 -17.77 3.95 -7.74
CA ASP A 193 -17.53 3.59 -9.15
C ASP A 193 -16.05 3.75 -9.52
N LEU A 194 -15.28 4.56 -8.78
CA LEU A 194 -13.84 4.70 -8.98
C LEU A 194 -13.09 3.37 -8.81
N ARG A 195 -13.64 2.41 -8.06
CA ARG A 195 -13.03 1.09 -7.89
C ARG A 195 -12.96 0.29 -9.20
N GLU A 196 -13.88 0.54 -10.14
CA GLU A 196 -13.87 -0.09 -11.47
C GLU A 196 -12.59 0.22 -12.26
N ILE A 197 -11.96 1.36 -11.95
CA ILE A 197 -10.79 1.89 -12.65
C ILE A 197 -9.51 1.82 -11.80
N ASN A 198 -9.53 1.02 -10.74
CA ASN A 198 -8.49 0.97 -9.70
C ASN A 198 -8.24 2.33 -9.02
N GLY A 199 -9.22 3.23 -9.06
CA GLY A 199 -9.27 4.42 -8.22
C GLY A 199 -9.75 4.09 -6.81
N LEU A 200 -9.81 5.13 -5.97
CA LEU A 200 -10.21 4.99 -4.56
C LEU A 200 -11.37 5.93 -4.24
N SER A 201 -12.37 5.39 -3.57
CA SER A 201 -13.58 6.09 -3.14
C SER A 201 -13.34 6.98 -1.92
N ILE A 202 -14.36 7.76 -1.55
CA ILE A 202 -14.32 8.65 -0.38
C ILE A 202 -14.10 7.94 0.95
N ASP A 203 -14.43 6.65 1.02
CA ASP A 203 -14.36 5.82 2.23
C ASP A 203 -13.04 5.05 2.32
N GLU A 204 -12.30 4.96 1.21
CA GLU A 204 -11.00 4.28 1.12
C GLU A 204 -9.88 5.19 1.65
N LYS A 205 -9.98 5.51 2.94
CA LYS A 205 -9.06 6.41 3.67
C LYS A 205 -8.34 5.67 4.79
N ILE A 206 -7.09 6.03 4.98
CA ILE A 206 -6.29 5.60 6.12
C ILE A 206 -5.40 6.73 6.61
N PHE A 207 -5.04 6.72 7.89
CA PHE A 207 -4.14 7.71 8.45
C PHE A 207 -2.71 7.16 8.56
N ASP A 208 -1.73 8.03 8.42
CA ASP A 208 -0.32 7.70 8.61
C ASP A 208 -0.02 7.11 9.99
N SER A 209 -0.81 7.49 11.00
CA SER A 209 -0.75 6.93 12.36
C SER A 209 -1.29 5.50 12.48
N ASP A 210 -2.07 5.02 11.50
CA ASP A 210 -2.64 3.68 11.52
C ASP A 210 -1.56 2.63 11.20
N THR A 211 -1.80 1.38 11.60
CA THR A 211 -0.82 0.31 11.40
C THR A 211 -1.04 -0.45 10.09
N VAL A 212 0.04 -1.04 9.57
CA VAL A 212 -0.01 -1.92 8.39
C VAL A 212 -0.99 -3.07 8.60
N ALA A 213 -1.07 -3.65 9.80
CA ALA A 213 -2.05 -4.70 10.09
C ALA A 213 -3.49 -4.21 10.03
N SER A 214 -3.77 -2.99 10.49
CA SER A 214 -5.11 -2.40 10.38
C SER A 214 -5.49 -2.20 8.91
N ALA A 215 -4.55 -1.73 8.09
CA ALA A 215 -4.72 -1.59 6.65
C ALA A 215 -5.01 -2.95 5.98
N LEU A 216 -4.16 -3.96 6.24
CA LEU A 216 -4.30 -5.31 5.69
C LEU A 216 -5.60 -5.99 6.13
N LYS A 217 -6.03 -5.77 7.38
CA LYS A 217 -7.32 -6.31 7.85
C LYS A 217 -8.47 -5.76 7.01
N LYS A 218 -8.50 -4.43 6.80
CA LYS A 218 -9.53 -3.76 6.01
C LYS A 218 -9.51 -4.16 4.52
N THR A 219 -8.36 -4.48 3.93
CA THR A 219 -8.30 -5.03 2.55
C THR A 219 -8.72 -6.49 2.51
N SER A 220 -8.29 -7.32 3.48
CA SER A 220 -8.57 -8.76 3.53
C SER A 220 -10.04 -9.10 3.74
N GLU A 221 -10.81 -8.21 4.34
CA GLU A 221 -12.28 -8.31 4.44
C GLU A 221 -12.99 -8.09 3.09
N GLY A 222 -12.22 -7.88 2.00
CA GLY A 222 -12.72 -7.70 0.63
C GLY A 222 -13.37 -6.34 0.36
N LEU A 223 -13.31 -5.44 1.35
CA LEU A 223 -13.99 -4.14 1.32
C LEU A 223 -13.29 -3.13 0.41
N PHE A 224 -11.95 -3.15 0.37
CA PHE A 224 -11.14 -2.10 -0.25
C PHE A 224 -9.91 -2.66 -0.96
N ARG A 225 -9.54 -2.08 -2.11
CA ARG A 225 -8.35 -2.48 -2.89
C ARG A 225 -7.08 -1.70 -2.51
N GLY A 226 -7.25 -0.62 -1.76
CA GLY A 226 -6.19 0.27 -1.31
C GLY A 226 -6.76 1.43 -0.51
N PHE A 227 -5.89 2.35 -0.10
CA PHE A 227 -6.26 3.52 0.69
C PHE A 227 -5.52 4.76 0.23
N THR A 228 -6.21 5.89 0.27
CA THR A 228 -5.56 7.19 0.29
C THR A 228 -5.06 7.45 1.70
N VAL A 229 -3.77 7.76 1.83
CA VAL A 229 -3.08 7.99 3.10
C VAL A 229 -3.17 9.46 3.46
N PHE A 230 -3.57 9.76 4.70
CA PHE A 230 -3.70 11.13 5.23
C PHE A 230 -2.76 11.34 6.40
N LYS A 231 -2.19 12.54 6.47
CA LYS A 231 -1.33 12.94 7.58
C LYS A 231 -2.16 13.48 8.77
N ASP A 232 -1.77 13.11 9.99
CA ASP A 232 -2.25 13.70 11.26
C ASP A 232 -3.78 13.67 11.44
N LYS A 233 -4.48 12.66 10.93
CA LYS A 233 -5.95 12.58 10.99
C LYS A 233 -6.70 13.72 10.27
N ARG A 234 -6.03 14.41 9.33
CA ARG A 234 -6.60 15.54 8.59
C ARG A 234 -7.06 15.12 7.19
N ASN A 235 -8.37 15.08 6.97
CA ASN A 235 -9.01 14.71 5.70
C ASN A 235 -8.74 15.65 4.50
N ARG A 236 -8.03 16.77 4.72
CA ARG A 236 -7.71 17.79 3.69
C ARG A 236 -6.29 17.67 3.14
N LYS A 237 -5.44 16.81 3.72
CA LYS A 237 -4.03 16.66 3.33
C LYS A 237 -3.68 15.18 3.10
N PRO A 238 -4.12 14.61 1.96
CA PRO A 238 -3.62 13.31 1.57
C PRO A 238 -2.14 13.42 1.20
N ILE A 239 -1.35 12.42 1.57
CA ILE A 239 0.09 12.36 1.35
C ILE A 239 0.49 11.28 0.33
N GLY A 240 -0.43 10.38 -0.03
CA GLY A 240 -0.17 9.33 -1.00
C GLY A 240 -1.30 8.33 -1.10
N VAL A 241 -1.03 7.27 -1.84
CA VAL A 241 -1.91 6.13 -2.05
C VAL A 241 -1.12 4.86 -1.80
N ILE A 242 -1.74 3.91 -1.10
CA ILE A 242 -1.17 2.60 -0.81
C ILE A 242 -2.16 1.51 -1.25
N TYR A 243 -1.72 0.60 -2.11
CA TYR A 243 -2.55 -0.53 -2.53
C TYR A 243 -2.26 -1.77 -1.70
N GLU A 244 -3.18 -2.72 -1.74
CA GLU A 244 -3.01 -4.03 -1.08
C GLU A 244 -1.69 -4.71 -1.47
N GLY A 245 -1.33 -4.68 -2.76
CA GLY A 245 -0.07 -5.26 -3.24
C GLY A 245 1.17 -4.61 -2.61
N ASP A 246 1.11 -3.31 -2.31
CA ASP A 246 2.20 -2.58 -1.67
C ASP A 246 2.29 -2.91 -0.18
N LEU A 247 1.14 -3.03 0.50
CA LEU A 247 1.05 -3.51 1.88
C LEU A 247 1.62 -4.94 2.02
N ILE A 248 1.30 -5.83 1.09
CA ILE A 248 1.82 -7.20 1.06
C ILE A 248 3.33 -7.18 0.83
N LYS A 249 3.83 -6.38 -0.12
CA LYS A 249 5.28 -6.25 -0.39
C LYS A 249 6.03 -5.69 0.82
N ALA A 250 5.52 -4.65 1.47
CA ALA A 250 6.09 -4.10 2.70
C ALA A 250 6.16 -5.15 3.81
N ASN A 251 5.16 -6.04 3.87
CA ASN A 251 5.15 -7.19 4.79
C ASN A 251 6.11 -8.33 4.37
N MET A 252 6.46 -8.44 3.08
CA MET A 252 7.34 -9.50 2.54
C MET A 252 8.84 -9.12 2.50
N LYS A 253 9.20 -7.87 2.16
CA LYS A 253 10.59 -7.39 1.97
C LYS A 253 11.51 -7.53 3.19
N ILE A 254 10.97 -7.90 4.35
CA ILE A 254 11.70 -7.97 5.64
C ILE A 254 11.84 -9.44 6.10
N GLY A 255 11.30 -10.38 5.32
CA GLY A 255 11.39 -11.82 5.53
C GLY A 255 12.65 -12.49 4.98
N ASP A 256 13.42 -11.79 4.16
CA ASP A 256 14.78 -12.15 3.70
C ASP A 256 15.84 -11.49 4.62
#